data_AF-A0A661Q4K3-F1
#
_entry.id   AF-A0A661Q4K3-F1
#
_cell.length_a   1.000
_cell.length_b   1.000
_cell.length_c   1.000
_cell.angle_alpha   90.00
_cell.angle_beta   90.00
_cell.angle_gamma   90.00
#
_symmetry.space_group_name_H-M   'P 1'
#
loop_
_entity.id
_entity.type
_entity.pdbx_description
1 polymer ?
#
loop_
_entity_poly.entity_id
_entity_poly.type
_entity_poly.pdbx_seq_one_letter_code
_entity_poly.pdbx_strand_id
1 'polypeptide(L)' 'MPIVGATNDSRRVKPGWLFVAVSGAVDDGHRYLEQVLAAGAAAVVSERELKLPAGVAGIQVV' A
#
# COMPACT_ATOMS: atom_id res chain seq x y z
N MET A 1 -6.32 8.95 10.29
CA MET A 1 -6.50 7.68 11.03
C MET A 1 -5.14 7.19 11.51
N PRO A 2 -5.03 6.54 12.69
CA PRO A 2 -3.77 5.94 13.14
C PRO A 2 -3.43 4.71 12.29
N ILE A 3 -2.13 4.53 11.99
CA ILE A 3 -1.62 3.33 11.32
C ILE A 3 -1.36 2.26 12.38
N VAL A 4 -1.98 1.09 12.24
CA VAL A 4 -1.92 0.01 13.24
C VAL A 4 -1.02 -1.17 12.84
N GLY A 5 -0.43 -1.12 11.64
CA GLY A 5 0.48 -2.14 11.13
C GLY A 5 1.06 -1.74 9.77
N ALA A 6 2.16 -2.38 9.37
CA ALA A 6 2.79 -2.17 8.08
C ALA A 6 3.21 -3.51 7.46
N THR A 7 3.04 -3.66 6.14
CA THR A 7 3.48 -4.87 5.43
C THR A 7 3.73 -4.59 3.95
N ASN A 8 4.62 -5.36 3.34
CA ASN A 8 4.80 -5.44 1.88
C ASN A 8 4.12 -6.70 1.28
N ASP A 9 3.45 -7.51 2.11
CA ASP A 9 2.68 -8.67 1.67
C ASP A 9 1.20 -8.28 1.59
N SER A 10 0.70 -8.14 0.36
CA SER A 10 -0.68 -7.72 0.09
C SER A 10 -1.73 -8.64 0.72
N ARG A 11 -1.38 -9.91 0.98
CA ARG A 11 -2.27 -10.92 1.58
C ARG A 11 -2.48 -10.70 3.07
N ARG A 12 -1.64 -9.88 3.72
CA ARG A 12 -1.68 -9.61 5.16
C ARG A 12 -2.34 -8.28 5.52
N VAL A 13 -2.65 -7.45 4.53
CA VAL A 13 -3.24 -6.12 4.73
C VAL A 13 -4.61 -6.25 5.40
N LYS A 14 -4.87 -5.35 6.35
CA LYS A 14 -6.11 -5.24 7.11
C LYS A 14 -6.50 -3.76 7.23
N PRO A 15 -7.75 -3.47 7.63
CA PRO A 15 -8.16 -2.09 7.89
C PRO A 15 -7.19 -1.33 8.80
N GLY A 16 -6.76 -0.14 8.36
CA GLY A 16 -5.84 0.71 9.13
C GLY A 16 -4.34 0.41 8.92
N TRP A 17 -3.99 -0.52 8.03
CA TRP A 17 -2.60 -0.87 7.75
C TRP A 17 -1.99 0.01 6.66
N LEU A 18 -0.67 0.15 6.72
CA LEU A 18 0.15 0.73 5.67
C LEU A 18 0.72 -0.38 4.78
N PHE A 19 0.53 -0.26 3.47
CA PHE A 19 1.12 -1.17 2.49
C PHE A 19 2.37 -0.55 1.87
N VAL A 20 3.44 -1.33 1.72
CA VAL A 20 4.69 -0.90 1.07
C VAL A 20 4.79 -1.58 -0.29
N ALA A 21 4.43 -0.83 -1.34
CA ALA A 21 4.56 -1.23 -2.73
C ALA A 21 5.99 -0.98 -3.21
N VAL A 22 6.83 -2.01 -3.18
CA VAL A 22 8.20 -1.98 -3.69
C VAL A 22 8.33 -2.86 -4.92
N SER A 23 9.18 -2.45 -5.86
CA SER A 23 9.54 -3.30 -7.00
C SER A 23 10.58 -4.33 -6.55
N GLY A 24 10.13 -5.55 -6.25
CA GLY A 24 11.02 -6.65 -5.88
C GLY A 24 11.68 -7.30 -7.11
N ALA A 25 12.69 -8.14 -6.85
CA ALA A 25 13.36 -8.91 -7.90
C ALA A 25 12.46 -10.01 -8.53
N VAL A 26 11.48 -10.50 -7.76
CA VAL A 26 10.58 -11.60 -8.15
C VAL A 26 9.21 -11.09 -8.57
N ASP A 27 8.71 -10.03 -7.91
CA ASP A 27 7.39 -9.49 -8.19
C ASP A 27 7.31 -8.00 -7.86
N ASP A 28 6.38 -7.33 -8.52
CA ASP A 28 6.14 -5.90 -8.39
C ASP A 28 4.94 -5.64 -7.46
N GLY A 29 5.22 -5.13 -6.26
CA GLY A 29 4.22 -4.84 -5.23
C GLY A 29 3.12 -3.87 -5.67
N HIS A 30 3.41 -3.03 -6.68
CA HIS A 30 2.44 -2.07 -7.23
C HIS A 30 1.26 -2.76 -7.94
N ARG A 31 1.41 -4.03 -8.34
CA ARG A 31 0.32 -4.81 -8.94
C ARG A 31 -0.82 -5.10 -7.95
N TYR A 32 -0.55 -5.02 -6.65
CA TYR A 32 -1.50 -5.36 -5.60
C TYR A 32 -2.22 -4.16 -5.00
N LEU A 33 -2.09 -2.97 -5.59
CA LEU A 33 -2.70 -1.74 -5.06
C LEU A 33 -4.22 -1.87 -4.91
N GLU A 34 -4.93 -2.38 -5.93
CA GLU A 34 -6.38 -2.58 -5.84
C GLU A 34 -6.77 -3.55 -4.72
N GLN A 35 -6.01 -4.64 -4.57
CA GLN A 35 -6.25 -5.64 -3.53
C GLN A 35 -6.10 -5.03 -2.12
N VAL A 36 -5.03 -4.28 -1.88
CA VAL A 36 -4.77 -3.70 -0.55
C VAL A 36 -5.72 -2.55 -0.23
N LEU A 37 -6.14 -1.79 -1.24
CA LEU A 37 -7.18 -0.78 -1.10
C LEU A 37 -8.52 -1.41 -0.73
N ALA A 38 -8.90 -2.50 -1.40
CA ALA A 38 -10.11 -3.26 -1.06
C ALA A 38 -10.03 -3.90 0.34
N ALA A 39 -8.83 -4.27 0.79
CA ALA A 39 -8.60 -4.78 2.14
C ALA A 39 -8.60 -3.69 3.24
N GLY A 40 -8.73 -2.42 2.88
CA GLY A 40 -8.82 -1.30 3.82
C GLY A 40 -7.48 -0.71 4.24
N ALA A 41 -6.46 -0.78 3.38
CA ALA A 41 -5.22 -0.06 3.60
C ALA A 41 -5.51 1.44 3.83
N ALA A 42 -4.99 1.98 4.93
CA ALA A 42 -5.12 3.41 5.25
C ALA A 42 -4.02 4.24 4.59
N ALA A 43 -2.91 3.62 4.21
CA ALA A 43 -1.80 4.27 3.53
C ALA A 43 -1.05 3.32 2.61
N VAL A 44 -0.41 3.89 1.58
CA VAL A 44 0.47 3.18 0.66
C VAL A 44 1.78 3.95 0.51
N VAL A 45 2.90 3.26 0.66
CA VAL A 45 4.25 3.73 0.31
C VAL A 45 4.64 3.14 -1.04
N SER A 46 5.18 3.94 -1.94
CA SER A 46 5.51 3.54 -3.31
C SER A 46 6.71 4.31 -3.84
N GLU A 47 7.50 3.68 -4.70
CA GLU A 47 8.58 4.34 -5.45
C GLU A 47 8.04 5.07 -6.69
N ARG A 48 6.79 4.77 -7.08
CA ARG A 48 6.08 5.35 -8.22
C ARG A 48 4.97 6.29 -7.78
N GLU A 49 4.59 7.20 -8.66
CA GLU A 49 3.41 8.04 -8.48
C GLU A 49 2.15 7.17 -8.34
N LEU A 50 1.33 7.46 -7.31
CA LEU A 50 0.12 6.71 -7.00
C LEU A 50 -1.13 7.55 -7.25
N LYS A 51 -2.13 6.95 -7.91
CA LYS A 51 -3.50 7.48 -7.96
C LYS A 51 -4.36 6.71 -6.96
N LEU A 52 -4.57 7.29 -5.78
CA LEU A 52 -5.31 6.65 -4.69
C LEU A 52 -6.70 7.28 -4.52
N PRO A 53 -7.69 6.51 -4.05
CA PRO A 53 -9.00 7.06 -3.69
C PRO A 53 -8.89 8.01 -2.49
N ALA A 54 -9.89 8.89 -2.35
CA ALA A 54 -9.99 9.79 -1.21
C ALA A 54 -9.99 9.01 0.12
N GLY A 55 -9.23 9.48 1.10
CA GLY A 55 -9.12 8.85 2.42
C GLY A 55 -7.97 7.85 2.58
N VAL A 56 -7.21 7.57 1.52
CA VAL A 56 -5.97 6.78 1.59
C VAL A 56 -4.76 7.68 1.41
N ALA A 57 -3.82 7.63 2.35
CA ALA A 57 -2.59 8.42 2.26
C ALA A 57 -1.59 7.77 1.29
N GLY A 58 -1.06 8.53 0.34
CA GLY A 58 0.02 8.10 -0.56
C GLY A 58 1.35 8.72 -0.14
N ILE A 59 2.38 7.90 0.00
CA ILE A 59 3.75 8.34 0.30
C ILE A 59 4.63 7.87 -0.85
N GLN A 60 5.09 8.82 -1.66
CA GLN A 60 6.07 8.53 -2.70
C GLN A 60 7.48 8.68 -2.13
N VAL A 61 8.30 7.66 -2.27
CA VAL A 61 9.72 7.68 -1.90
C VAL A 61 10.53 7.89 -3.17
N VAL A 62 11.44 8.88 -3.14
CA VAL A 62 12.36 9.25 -4.24
C VAL A 62 13.80 8.86 -3.92
#